data_AF-A0A2G9HR98-F1
#
_entry.id   AF-A0A2G9HR98-F1
#
_cell.length_a   1.000
_cell.length_b   1.000
_cell.length_c   1.000
_cell.angle_alpha   90.00
_cell.angle_beta   90.00
_cell.angle_gamma   90.00
#
_symmetry.space_group_name_H-M   'P 1'
#
loop_
_entity.id
_entity.type
_entity.pdbx_description
1 polymer ?
#
loop_
_entity_poly.entity_id
_entity_poly.type
_entity_poly.pdbx_seq_one_letter_code
_entity_poly.pdbx_strand_id
1 'polypeptide(L)'
;MVLGTLCQQLLYPTWSAELIPLLDSDMQTILEYVRLGYVLSEFDLDCTYECSVLSIGEQQCVAFASLLLSKPNSVLLDESTSALDEVNKAHLYCLIEAAGITYVSLCCTRTLYD
;
A
#
# COMPACT_ATOMS: atom_id res chain seq x y z
N MET A 1 -12.01 -0.50 5.73
CA MET A 1 -11.42 -1.07 4.50
C MET A 1 -12.55 -1.60 3.64
N VAL A 2 -12.51 -1.34 2.33
CA VAL A 2 -13.45 -1.99 1.39
C VAL A 2 -13.16 -3.49 1.46
N LEU A 3 -14.19 -4.32 1.67
CA LEU A 3 -14.02 -5.77 1.56
C LEU A 3 -13.78 -6.10 0.08
N GLY A 4 -12.69 -6.78 -0.23
CA GLY A 4 -12.32 -7.08 -1.60
C GLY A 4 -11.03 -7.87 -1.69
N THR A 5 -10.72 -8.28 -2.90
CA THR A 5 -9.52 -9.08 -3.20
C THR A 5 -8.28 -8.21 -3.20
N LEU A 6 -7.09 -8.81 -3.10
CA LEU A 6 -5.81 -8.08 -3.08
C LEU A 6 -5.69 -7.10 -4.26
N CYS A 7 -6.02 -7.54 -5.48
CA CYS A 7 -6.03 -6.69 -6.66
C CYS A 7 -7.00 -5.52 -6.54
N GLN A 8 -8.21 -5.75 -6.01
CA GLN A 8 -9.19 -4.68 -5.85
C GLN A 8 -8.69 -3.60 -4.89
N GLN A 9 -7.94 -3.98 -3.85
CA GLN A 9 -7.29 -3.01 -2.96
C GLN A 9 -6.15 -2.26 -3.66
N LEU A 10 -5.29 -2.98 -4.40
CA LEU A 10 -4.16 -2.37 -5.11
C LEU A 10 -4.61 -1.41 -6.21
N LEU A 11 -5.73 -1.69 -6.88
CA LEU A 11 -6.27 -0.86 -7.96
C LEU A 11 -7.24 0.22 -7.47
N TYR A 12 -7.56 0.27 -6.18
CA TYR A 12 -8.38 1.34 -5.63
C TYR A 12 -7.62 2.69 -5.63
N PRO A 13 -8.25 3.82 -5.95
CA PRO A 13 -9.65 4.03 -6.37
C PRO A 13 -9.88 3.88 -7.89
N THR A 14 -8.81 3.73 -8.66
CA THR A 14 -8.79 3.70 -10.12
C THR A 14 -9.06 2.30 -10.69
N TRP A 15 -10.09 1.62 -10.20
CA TRP A 15 -10.40 0.26 -10.66
C TRP A 15 -10.87 0.29 -12.11
N SER A 16 -10.14 -0.38 -13.01
CA SER A 16 -10.58 -0.66 -14.39
C SER A 16 -10.05 -2.01 -14.84
N ALA A 17 -10.95 -2.88 -15.34
CA ALA A 17 -10.60 -4.21 -15.83
C ALA A 17 -9.64 -4.17 -17.04
N GLU A 18 -9.58 -3.05 -17.76
CA GLU A 18 -8.68 -2.84 -18.89
C GLU A 18 -7.23 -2.55 -18.47
N LEU A 19 -7.02 -2.13 -17.21
CA LEU A 19 -5.71 -1.76 -16.69
C LEU A 19 -4.94 -2.96 -16.10
N ILE A 20 -5.63 -4.04 -15.74
CA ILE A 20 -5.05 -5.19 -15.03
C ILE A 20 -3.81 -5.77 -15.75
N PRO A 21 -3.85 -6.10 -17.05
CA PRO A 21 -2.69 -6.71 -17.72
C PRO A 21 -1.51 -5.74 -17.93
N LEU A 22 -1.78 -4.43 -17.90
CA LEU A 22 -0.76 -3.39 -18.07
C LEU A 22 -0.06 -3.06 -16.75
N LEU A 23 -0.68 -3.37 -15.62
CA LEU A 23 -0.15 -3.08 -14.29
C LEU A 23 0.60 -4.24 -13.66
N ASP A 24 0.51 -5.47 -14.18
CA ASP A 24 1.14 -6.64 -13.53
C ASP A 24 2.64 -6.43 -13.23
N SER A 25 3.43 -5.88 -14.15
CA SER A 25 4.86 -5.60 -13.90
C SER A 25 5.08 -4.48 -12.87
N ASP A 26 4.23 -3.45 -12.90
CA ASP A 26 4.31 -2.31 -11.99
C ASP A 26 3.84 -2.70 -10.57
N MET A 27 2.84 -3.57 -10.48
CA MET A 27 2.33 -4.14 -9.23
C MET A 27 3.38 -5.00 -8.55
N GLN A 28 4.08 -5.85 -9.31
CA GLN A 28 5.18 -6.64 -8.76
C GLN A 28 6.27 -5.74 -8.16
N THR A 29 6.71 -4.75 -8.94
CA THR A 29 7.74 -3.80 -8.52
C THR A 29 7.32 -3.01 -7.27
N ILE A 30 6.06 -2.54 -7.22
CA ILE A 30 5.57 -1.77 -6.08
C ILE A 30 5.37 -2.65 -4.85
N LEU A 31 4.91 -3.89 -5.00
CA LEU A 31 4.80 -4.84 -3.90
C LEU A 31 6.18 -5.19 -3.31
N GLU A 32 7.22 -5.29 -4.14
CA GLU A 32 8.60 -5.38 -3.65
C GLU A 32 9.00 -4.13 -2.87
N TYR A 33 8.70 -2.93 -3.37
CA TYR A 33 9.01 -1.69 -2.66
C TYR A 33 8.30 -1.58 -1.31
N VAL A 34 7.05 -2.00 -1.18
CA VAL A 34 6.34 -2.01 0.11
C VAL A 34 6.64 -3.26 0.96
N ARG A 35 7.66 -4.05 0.60
CA ARG A 35 8.13 -5.27 1.29
C ARG A 35 7.09 -6.39 1.37
N LEU A 36 6.16 -6.43 0.41
CA LEU A 36 5.16 -7.48 0.22
C LEU A 36 5.45 -8.38 -0.99
N GLY A 37 6.69 -8.44 -1.47
CA GLY A 37 7.05 -9.30 -2.61
C GLY A 37 6.73 -10.79 -2.39
N TYR A 38 6.75 -11.26 -1.13
CA TYR A 38 6.37 -12.64 -0.80
C TYR A 38 4.89 -12.93 -1.06
N VAL A 39 4.02 -11.90 -0.98
CA VAL A 39 2.58 -12.05 -1.21
C VAL A 39 2.31 -12.55 -2.62
N LEU A 40 3.11 -12.13 -3.61
CA LEU A 40 2.98 -12.60 -4.99
C LEU A 40 3.38 -14.07 -5.18
N SER A 41 4.31 -14.54 -4.35
CA SER A 41 4.75 -15.94 -4.38
C SER A 41 3.75 -16.89 -3.71
N GLU A 42 2.99 -16.39 -2.72
CA GLU A 42 2.00 -17.18 -1.98
C GLU A 42 0.58 -17.04 -2.56
N PHE A 43 0.26 -15.86 -3.10
CA PHE A 43 -1.06 -15.45 -3.55
C PHE A 43 -0.91 -14.91 -4.96
N ASP A 44 -1.12 -15.80 -5.95
CA ASP A 44 -1.05 -15.46 -7.37
C ASP A 44 -1.83 -14.16 -7.68
N LEU A 45 -1.39 -13.42 -8.69
CA LEU A 45 -1.99 -12.13 -9.11
C LEU A 45 -3.44 -12.28 -9.59
N ASP A 46 -3.96 -13.51 -9.66
CA ASP A 46 -5.30 -13.89 -10.08
C ASP A 46 -6.46 -13.36 -9.22
N CYS A 47 -6.22 -12.33 -8.39
CA CYS A 47 -7.25 -11.53 -7.74
C CYS A 47 -8.29 -12.33 -6.95
N THR A 48 -7.94 -13.54 -6.51
CA THR A 48 -8.88 -14.49 -5.88
C THR A 48 -8.80 -14.42 -4.35
N TYR A 49 -7.69 -13.91 -3.82
CA TYR A 49 -7.44 -13.86 -2.38
C TYR A 49 -8.01 -12.61 -1.73
N GLU A 50 -8.72 -12.81 -0.63
CA GLU A 50 -9.21 -11.72 0.20
C GLU A 50 -8.06 -11.04 0.95
N CYS A 51 -8.05 -9.70 0.93
CA CYS A 51 -7.08 -8.92 1.69
C CYS A 51 -7.20 -9.13 3.22
N SER A 52 -8.32 -9.70 3.68
CA SER A 52 -8.58 -10.05 5.08
C SER A 52 -7.59 -11.07 5.66
N VAL A 53 -6.91 -11.85 4.82
CA VAL A 53 -5.90 -12.84 5.22
C VAL A 53 -4.60 -12.18 5.70
N LEU A 54 -4.31 -10.98 5.21
CA LEU A 54 -3.13 -10.21 5.60
C LEU A 54 -3.29 -9.63 7.02
N SER A 55 -2.18 -9.49 7.74
CA SER A 55 -2.16 -8.75 9.00
C SER A 55 -2.53 -7.27 8.78
N ILE A 56 -2.93 -6.58 9.84
CA ILE A 56 -3.30 -5.15 9.75
C ILE A 56 -2.13 -4.30 9.21
N GLY A 57 -0.89 -4.62 9.57
CA GLY A 57 0.29 -3.94 9.05
C GLY A 57 0.50 -4.19 7.56
N GLU A 58 0.33 -5.42 7.10
CA GLU A 58 0.41 -5.76 5.68
C GLU A 58 -0.73 -5.12 4.88
N GLN A 59 -1.95 -5.08 5.43
CA GLN A 59 -3.07 -4.34 4.83
C GLN A 59 -2.76 -2.84 4.69
N GLN A 60 -2.07 -2.24 5.67
CA GLN A 60 -1.57 -0.86 5.57
C GLN A 60 -0.53 -0.74 4.44
N CYS A 61 0.44 -1.66 4.33
CA CYS A 61 1.39 -1.69 3.21
C CYS A 61 0.69 -1.81 1.85
N VAL A 62 -0.37 -2.62 1.72
CA VAL A 62 -1.18 -2.71 0.49
C VAL A 62 -1.84 -1.37 0.15
N ALA A 63 -2.35 -0.65 1.15
CA ALA A 63 -2.91 0.68 0.94
C ALA A 63 -1.85 1.72 0.51
N PHE A 64 -0.61 1.60 0.99
CA PHE A 64 0.50 2.41 0.47
C PHE A 64 0.88 2.01 -0.96
N ALA A 65 0.86 0.72 -1.29
CA ALA A 65 1.10 0.25 -2.65
C ALA A 65 0.06 0.81 -3.64
N SER A 66 -1.23 0.81 -3.27
CA SER A 66 -2.28 1.40 -4.10
C SER A 66 -2.12 2.91 -4.28
N LEU A 67 -1.68 3.61 -3.24
CA LEU A 67 -1.34 5.03 -3.28
C LEU A 67 -0.17 5.31 -4.25
N LEU A 68 0.88 4.49 -4.22
CA LEU A 68 2.01 4.62 -5.14
C LEU A 68 1.63 4.27 -6.59
N LEU A 69 0.74 3.31 -6.80
CA LEU A 69 0.21 2.95 -8.13
C LEU A 69 -0.64 4.09 -8.72
N SER A 70 -1.52 4.68 -7.91
CA SER A 70 -2.42 5.75 -8.35
C SER A 70 -1.73 7.10 -8.59
N LYS A 71 -0.51 7.30 -8.07
CA LYS A 71 0.34 8.51 -8.23
C LYS A 71 -0.45 9.82 -8.07
N PRO A 72 -1.16 10.03 -6.96
CA PRO A 72 -1.93 11.26 -6.75
C PRO A 72 -1.00 12.47 -6.54
N ASN A 73 -1.46 13.67 -6.90
CA ASN A 73 -0.71 14.89 -6.61
C ASN A 73 -0.60 15.18 -5.10
N SER A 74 -1.62 14.77 -4.34
CA SER A 74 -1.65 14.95 -2.89
C SER A 74 -2.47 13.87 -2.20
N VAL A 75 -2.11 13.54 -0.96
CA VAL A 75 -2.79 12.50 -0.18
C VAL A 75 -2.94 12.87 1.30
N LEU A 76 -4.07 12.47 1.89
CA LEU A 76 -4.33 12.56 3.32
C LEU A 76 -4.21 11.16 3.92
N LEU A 77 -3.36 11.02 4.93
CA LEU A 77 -3.10 9.79 5.65
C LEU A 77 -3.68 9.95 7.07
N ASP A 78 -4.57 9.04 7.49
CA ASP A 78 -5.19 9.07 8.82
C ASP A 78 -4.97 7.72 9.52
N GLU A 79 -4.15 7.72 10.58
CA GLU A 79 -3.74 6.55 11.35
C GLU A 79 -3.21 5.37 10.51
N SER A 80 -2.74 5.67 9.29
CA SER A 80 -2.39 4.69 8.25
C SER A 80 -1.12 3.90 8.53
N THR A 81 -0.44 4.19 9.64
CA THR A 81 0.81 3.54 10.03
C THR A 81 0.76 2.99 11.46
N SER A 82 -0.41 2.94 12.09
CA SER A 82 -0.58 2.52 13.48
C SER A 82 -0.14 1.07 13.75
N ALA A 83 -0.21 0.19 12.75
CA ALA A 83 0.13 -1.23 12.88
C ALA A 83 1.51 -1.57 12.30
N LEU A 84 2.30 -0.58 11.89
CA LEU A 84 3.64 -0.75 11.34
C LEU A 84 4.72 -0.50 12.40
N ASP A 85 5.86 -1.16 12.26
CA ASP A 85 7.07 -0.81 13.01
C ASP A 85 7.73 0.47 12.47
N GLU A 86 8.58 1.11 13.28
CA GLU A 86 9.20 2.39 12.94
C GLU A 86 10.05 2.35 11.67
N VAL A 87 10.72 1.22 11.41
CA VAL A 87 11.57 1.04 10.23
C VAL A 87 10.72 1.00 8.97
N ASN A 88 9.60 0.29 9.01
CA ASN A 88 8.70 0.16 7.88
C ASN A 88 7.94 1.47 7.61
N LYS A 89 7.56 2.21 8.66
CA LYS A 89 6.98 3.55 8.50
C LYS A 89 7.93 4.48 7.78
N ALA A 90 9.16 4.62 8.28
CA ALA A 90 10.16 5.50 7.68
C ALA A 90 10.43 5.13 6.22
N HIS A 91 10.48 3.83 5.91
CA HIS A 91 10.63 3.32 4.55
C HIS A 91 9.47 3.74 3.63
N LEU A 92 8.22 3.57 4.08
CA LEU A 92 7.04 3.94 3.29
C LEU A 92 6.94 5.45 3.05
N TYR A 93 7.24 6.29 4.04
CA TYR A 93 7.28 7.74 3.85
C TYR A 93 8.36 8.18 2.86
N CYS A 94 9.54 7.55 2.91
CA CYS A 94 10.61 7.80 1.94
C CYS A 94 10.17 7.48 0.50
N LEU A 95 9.38 6.41 0.29
CA LEU A 95 8.81 6.09 -1.02
C LEU A 95 7.83 7.15 -1.52
N ILE A 96 6.95 7.67 -0.65
CA ILE A 96 6.00 8.74 -1.00
C ILE A 96 6.77 10.02 -1.41
N GLU A 97 7.81 10.37 -0.67
CA GLU A 97 8.65 11.53 -0.98
C GLU A 97 9.40 11.36 -2.30
N ALA A 98 9.97 10.18 -2.53
CA ALA A 98 10.65 9.85 -3.79
C ALA A 98 9.68 9.86 -4.99
N ALA A 99 8.42 9.50 -4.79
CA ALA A 99 7.36 9.59 -5.80
C ALA A 99 6.90 11.03 -6.06
N GLY A 100 7.33 12.02 -5.27
CA GLY A 100 6.94 13.43 -5.42
C GLY A 100 5.51 13.73 -4.99
N ILE A 101 4.92 12.86 -4.16
CA ILE A 101 3.54 13.01 -3.67
C ILE A 101 3.54 13.91 -2.44
N THR A 102 2.72 14.97 -2.45
CA THR A 102 2.52 15.80 -1.27
C THR A 102 1.61 15.07 -0.28
N TYR A 103 2.03 14.85 0.96
CA TYR A 103 1.20 14.17 1.95
C TYR A 103 0.92 15.05 3.18
N VAL A 104 -0.28 14.87 3.74
CA VAL A 104 -0.65 15.34 5.06
C VAL A 104 -0.96 14.10 5.88
N SER A 105 -0.25 13.90 6.99
CA SER A 105 -0.43 12.72 7.83
C SER A 105 -0.95 13.12 9.21
N LEU A 106 -2.03 12.46 9.63
CA LEU A 106 -2.57 12.44 10.97
C LEU A 106 -2.19 11.10 11.56
N CYS A 107 -1.23 11.10 12.48
CA CYS A 107 -0.73 9.88 13.09
C CYS A 107 -0.67 10.06 14.60
N CYS A 108 -1.09 9.06 15.36
CA CYS A 108 -0.91 9.05 16.81
C CYS A 108 0.57 8.76 17.12
N THR A 109 1.41 9.78 17.07
CA THR A 109 2.79 9.69 17.53
C THR A 109 2.77 9.57 19.05
N ARG A 110 2.96 8.37 19.58
CA ARG A 110 3.53 8.23 20.93
C ARG A 110 5.04 8.38 20.83
N THR A 111 5.48 9.55 20.35
CA THR A 111 6.87 9.96 20.51
C THR A 111 7.04 10.21 21.99
N LEU A 112 7.65 9.24 22.67
CA LEU A 112 8.31 9.48 23.94
C LEU A 112 9.28 10.64 23.68
N TYR A 113 9.01 11.77 24.32
CA TYR A 113 10.04 12.74 24.62
C TYR A 113 11.12 12.00 25.41
N ASP A 114 12.31 11.90 24.84
CA ASP A 114 13.58 11.91 25.56
C ASP A 114 14.55 12.80 24.77
#